data_AF-A0A523RAZ0-F1
#
_entry.id   AF-A0A523RAZ0-F1
#
_cell.length_a   1.000
_cell.length_b   1.000
_cell.length_c   1.000
_cell.angle_alpha   90.00
_cell.angle_beta   90.00
_cell.angle_gamma   90.00
#
_symmetry.space_group_name_H-M   'P 1'
#
loop_
_entity.id
_entity.type
_entity.pdbx_description
1 polymer ?
#
loop_
_entity_poly.entity_id
_entity_poly.type
_entity_poly.pdbx_seq_one_letter_code
_entity_poly.pdbx_strand_id
1 'polypeptide(L)'
;MTDYYRKKVHYNDLIATFDDVLIQPGFTNFEPTDVSMSSQLGPHTFNLPIISAAMDTVTEELMAIKMALLGGLGVIHRNCPHERQLEMVRIVKRARSFVIDDVATILPDEPVAKAKYMMENYNISGIVVVDGNNKVCGIFTKRDIPFSEDEISNGKVKNFMTKEVISIEPGASREKALDILFGSRKEKLPIIDKTGYLKGLITKKDLAPEFPLASMDSEGHLICALALSPKFPESTHAQELLKEIESYVDIFFIDVADFYKTSDIKGTKKLMDFLDSDFVLGNIGTYEAAEHLITKGDFDEDKFIGIKVGMGSGSICTTSIQTGVGAPTLFATSQVADALVDYDTKISLVADGGFKNPGDLPKAFTAGADLIMSGHFFAGSTESPGYVDTIQGRKVKIYRGMGSKEARTSGYVSDRYTEGSKMLPEGVSDYVPFVGDLDGVLLSLKEGLLNGMIYAGAKSIKEMKKAKIGIVSFSGQRESKPHNLLSRY
;
A
#
# COMPACT_ATOMS: atom_id res chain seq x y z
N MET A 1 -50.12 1.08 16.04
CA MET A 1 -48.94 1.46 16.85
C MET A 1 -47.72 0.88 16.17
N THR A 2 -46.75 1.70 15.79
CA THR A 2 -45.52 1.23 15.16
C THR A 2 -44.57 0.69 16.23
N ASP A 3 -44.10 -0.56 16.08
CA ASP A 3 -43.12 -1.18 16.99
C ASP A 3 -41.70 -0.62 16.82
N TYR A 4 -41.55 0.60 16.30
CA TYR A 4 -40.28 1.19 15.90
C TYR A 4 -39.23 1.14 17.01
N TYR A 5 -39.58 1.53 18.24
CA TYR A 5 -38.65 1.49 19.37
C TYR A 5 -38.45 0.09 19.94
N ARG A 6 -39.50 -0.74 19.97
CA ARG A 6 -39.40 -2.14 20.45
C ARG A 6 -38.48 -2.96 19.56
N LYS A 7 -38.55 -2.77 18.23
CA LYS A 7 -37.67 -3.43 17.26
C LYS A 7 -36.19 -3.03 17.37
N LYS A 8 -35.88 -1.88 17.98
CA LYS A 8 -34.48 -1.47 18.23
C LYS A 8 -33.79 -2.35 19.29
N VAL A 9 -34.56 -2.89 20.23
CA VAL A 9 -34.05 -3.75 21.32
C VAL A 9 -34.35 -5.23 21.03
N HIS A 10 -35.43 -5.50 20.31
CA HIS A 10 -35.80 -6.82 19.81
C HIS A 10 -35.50 -6.91 18.33
N TYR A 11 -34.24 -7.21 18.01
CA TYR A 11 -33.79 -7.42 16.64
C TYR A 11 -33.81 -8.93 16.33
N ASN A 12 -34.34 -9.30 15.16
CA ASN A 12 -34.48 -10.71 14.77
C ASN A 12 -33.17 -11.29 14.21
N ASP A 13 -32.26 -10.42 13.75
CA ASP A 13 -31.00 -10.81 13.13
C ASP A 13 -29.84 -10.55 14.10
N LEU A 14 -28.71 -11.22 13.87
CA LEU A 14 -27.55 -11.17 14.76
C LEU A 14 -26.39 -10.50 14.01
N ILE A 15 -25.74 -9.52 14.62
CA ILE A 15 -24.54 -8.91 14.04
C ILE A 15 -23.35 -9.84 14.33
N ALA A 16 -22.79 -10.43 13.28
CA ALA A 16 -21.65 -11.35 13.37
C ALA A 16 -20.32 -10.63 13.07
N THR A 17 -19.26 -11.09 13.74
CA THR A 17 -17.87 -10.70 13.51
C THR A 17 -17.06 -11.87 12.96
N PHE A 18 -15.76 -11.67 12.68
CA PHE A 18 -14.89 -12.75 12.21
C PHE A 18 -14.81 -13.95 13.16
N ASP A 19 -14.98 -13.75 14.47
CA ASP A 19 -14.97 -14.84 15.46
C ASP A 19 -16.27 -15.65 15.47
N ASP A 20 -17.37 -15.07 14.98
CA ASP A 20 -18.70 -15.67 15.01
C ASP A 20 -18.98 -16.60 13.84
N VAL A 21 -18.04 -16.72 12.90
CA VAL A 21 -18.25 -17.42 11.64
C VAL A 21 -17.08 -18.30 11.21
N LEU A 22 -17.41 -19.36 10.49
CA LEU A 22 -16.46 -20.20 9.77
C LEU A 22 -16.88 -20.37 8.31
N ILE A 23 -15.91 -20.48 7.43
CA ILE A 23 -16.15 -20.88 6.04
C ILE A 23 -16.37 -22.40 6.03
N GLN A 24 -17.44 -22.85 5.39
CA GLN A 24 -17.71 -24.26 5.20
C GLN A 24 -16.77 -24.82 4.12
N PRO A 25 -16.16 -26.01 4.31
CA PRO A 25 -15.30 -26.61 3.30
C PRO A 25 -15.99 -26.77 1.95
N GLY A 26 -15.27 -26.43 0.89
CA GLY A 26 -15.72 -26.58 -0.49
C GLY A 26 -15.12 -27.80 -1.18
N PHE A 27 -15.51 -28.00 -2.44
CA PHE A 27 -14.92 -29.03 -3.29
C PHE A 27 -13.69 -28.49 -4.02
N THR A 28 -12.60 -29.27 -4.04
CA THR A 28 -11.32 -28.88 -4.62
C THR A 28 -10.89 -29.90 -5.67
N ASN A 29 -10.59 -29.44 -6.89
CA ASN A 29 -10.12 -30.26 -8.01
C ASN A 29 -8.94 -29.58 -8.76
N PHE A 30 -8.08 -28.90 -8.01
CA PHE A 30 -7.01 -28.07 -8.51
C PHE A 30 -5.80 -28.08 -7.59
N GLU A 31 -4.65 -27.70 -8.13
CA GLU A 31 -3.42 -27.62 -7.38
C GLU A 31 -3.27 -26.25 -6.71
N PRO A 32 -2.55 -26.13 -5.58
CA PRO A 32 -2.29 -24.85 -4.93
C PRO A 32 -1.69 -23.78 -5.86
N THR A 33 -0.94 -24.19 -6.88
CA THR A 33 -0.35 -23.30 -7.89
C THR A 33 -1.37 -22.69 -8.86
N ASP A 34 -2.56 -23.27 -8.96
CA ASP A 34 -3.64 -22.77 -9.81
C ASP A 34 -4.42 -21.63 -9.14
N VAL A 35 -4.20 -21.38 -7.85
CA VAL A 35 -4.92 -20.36 -7.08
C VAL A 35 -4.32 -18.99 -7.33
N SER A 36 -5.16 -18.05 -7.78
CA SER A 36 -4.82 -16.65 -7.87
C SER A 36 -5.48 -15.84 -6.76
N MET A 37 -4.66 -15.18 -5.95
CA MET A 37 -5.13 -14.22 -4.95
C MET A 37 -5.32 -12.82 -5.54
N SER A 38 -4.97 -12.61 -6.81
CA SER A 38 -4.98 -11.28 -7.39
C SER A 38 -6.39 -10.66 -7.37
N SER A 39 -6.45 -9.37 -7.09
CA SER A 39 -7.68 -8.58 -7.01
C SER A 39 -7.46 -7.19 -7.60
N GLN A 40 -8.53 -6.40 -7.69
CA GLN A 40 -8.52 -5.07 -8.30
C GLN A 40 -9.09 -4.02 -7.36
N LEU A 41 -8.57 -2.80 -7.46
CA LEU A 41 -9.10 -1.57 -6.89
C LEU A 41 -9.17 -0.55 -8.03
N GLY A 42 -10.33 -0.41 -8.67
CA GLY A 42 -10.46 0.35 -9.92
C GLY A 42 -9.54 -0.20 -11.01
N PRO A 43 -8.70 0.65 -11.65
CA PRO A 43 -7.78 0.20 -12.69
C PRO A 43 -6.54 -0.53 -12.12
N HIS A 44 -6.31 -0.49 -10.80
CA HIS A 44 -5.10 -1.00 -10.16
C HIS A 44 -5.24 -2.47 -9.80
N THR A 45 -4.29 -3.30 -10.25
CA THR A 45 -4.26 -4.74 -9.95
C THR A 45 -3.23 -5.05 -8.88
N PHE A 46 -3.64 -5.83 -7.88
CA PHE A 46 -2.79 -6.25 -6.76
C PHE A 46 -2.69 -7.76 -6.74
N ASN A 47 -1.46 -8.30 -6.72
CA ASN A 47 -1.23 -9.75 -6.62
C ASN A 47 -1.49 -10.29 -5.21
N LEU A 48 -1.41 -9.42 -4.21
CA LEU A 48 -1.75 -9.69 -2.83
C LEU A 48 -2.77 -8.63 -2.38
N PRO A 49 -4.06 -8.98 -2.17
CA PRO A 49 -5.13 -8.03 -1.91
C PRO A 49 -5.13 -7.54 -0.45
N ILE A 50 -3.97 -7.08 0.01
CA ILE A 50 -3.68 -6.71 1.40
C ILE A 50 -3.10 -5.29 1.41
N ILE A 51 -3.69 -4.45 2.25
CA ILE A 51 -3.37 -3.05 2.40
C ILE A 51 -2.91 -2.74 3.82
N SER A 52 -1.80 -2.01 3.97
CA SER A 52 -1.38 -1.49 5.28
C SER A 52 -2.13 -0.18 5.60
N ALA A 53 -2.66 -0.08 6.82
CA ALA A 53 -3.54 1.01 7.20
C ALA A 53 -2.84 2.37 7.29
N ALA A 54 -3.60 3.44 7.02
CA ALA A 54 -3.16 4.84 7.07
C ALA A 54 -2.99 5.38 8.50
N MET A 55 -1.98 4.86 9.19
CA MET A 55 -1.69 5.18 10.59
C MET A 55 -0.22 5.53 10.76
N ASP A 56 0.05 6.51 11.62
CA ASP A 56 1.41 7.04 11.89
C ASP A 56 2.35 6.04 12.60
N THR A 57 1.82 4.91 13.03
CA THR A 57 2.56 3.78 13.62
C THR A 57 2.53 2.54 12.73
N VAL A 58 2.07 2.69 11.48
CA VAL A 58 1.95 1.58 10.52
C VAL A 58 2.60 1.92 9.18
N THR A 59 2.14 2.98 8.52
CA THR A 59 2.49 3.21 7.11
C THR A 59 3.08 4.59 6.87
N GLU A 60 4.40 4.63 6.72
CA GLU A 60 5.17 5.71 6.08
C GLU A 60 5.87 5.13 4.83
N GLU A 61 6.89 5.81 4.28
CA GLU A 61 7.55 5.46 3.02
C GLU A 61 8.09 4.03 2.97
N LEU A 62 8.73 3.53 4.02
CA LEU A 62 9.36 2.21 4.03
C LEU A 62 8.32 1.09 3.92
N MET A 63 7.25 1.19 4.71
CA MET A 63 6.11 0.28 4.66
C MET A 63 5.44 0.34 3.28
N ALA A 64 5.15 1.54 2.76
CA ALA A 64 4.48 1.71 1.47
C ALA A 64 5.29 1.08 0.32
N ILE A 65 6.60 1.33 0.27
CA ILE A 65 7.52 0.72 -0.70
C ILE A 65 7.48 -0.80 -0.59
N LYS A 66 7.66 -1.33 0.62
CA LYS A 66 7.80 -2.76 0.83
C LYS A 66 6.50 -3.50 0.54
N MET A 67 5.34 -2.94 0.93
CA MET A 67 4.01 -3.45 0.56
C MET A 67 3.84 -3.51 -0.96
N ALA A 68 4.15 -2.41 -1.67
CA ALA A 68 4.01 -2.35 -3.11
C ALA A 68 4.95 -3.35 -3.82
N LEU A 69 6.21 -3.47 -3.39
CA LEU A 69 7.15 -4.46 -3.93
C LEU A 69 6.67 -5.90 -3.78
N LEU A 70 5.97 -6.21 -2.68
CA LEU A 70 5.48 -7.56 -2.38
C LEU A 70 4.08 -7.83 -2.94
N GLY A 71 3.53 -6.89 -3.72
CA GLY A 71 2.27 -7.03 -4.45
C GLY A 71 1.02 -6.61 -3.69
N GLY A 72 1.18 -5.95 -2.54
CA GLY A 72 0.12 -5.28 -1.81
C GLY A 72 0.12 -3.77 -2.03
N LEU A 73 -0.49 -3.03 -1.10
CA LEU A 73 -0.52 -1.56 -1.10
C LEU A 73 -0.26 -1.03 0.30
N GLY A 74 0.48 0.06 0.44
CA GLY A 74 0.53 0.82 1.69
C GLY A 74 -0.11 2.19 1.51
N VAL A 75 -1.07 2.52 2.39
CA VAL A 75 -1.69 3.85 2.39
C VAL A 75 -0.96 4.72 3.41
N ILE A 76 -0.24 5.73 2.93
CA ILE A 76 0.49 6.66 3.78
C ILE A 76 -0.51 7.45 4.63
N HIS A 77 -0.19 7.64 5.91
CA HIS A 77 -1.03 8.41 6.82
C HIS A 77 -0.94 9.92 6.56
N ARG A 78 -1.94 10.67 7.02
CA ARG A 78 -1.99 12.14 6.92
C ARG A 78 -1.79 12.88 8.25
N ASN A 79 -1.24 12.19 9.24
CA ASN A 79 -1.01 12.74 10.59
C ASN A 79 0.35 13.45 10.70
N CYS A 80 0.62 14.34 9.75
CA CYS A 80 1.85 15.10 9.64
C CYS A 80 1.63 16.29 8.68
N PRO A 81 2.52 17.29 8.66
CA PRO A 81 2.47 18.38 7.70
C PRO A 81 2.44 17.90 6.25
N HIS A 82 1.81 18.67 5.35
CA HIS A 82 1.73 18.34 3.93
C HIS A 82 3.12 18.22 3.28
N GLU A 83 4.11 18.99 3.74
CA GLU A 83 5.50 18.91 3.27
C GLU A 83 6.12 17.54 3.58
N ARG A 84 5.79 16.95 4.73
CA ARG A 84 6.22 15.60 5.09
C ARG A 84 5.50 14.56 4.24
N GLN A 85 4.21 14.74 3.96
CA GLN A 85 3.48 13.87 3.04
C GLN A 85 4.10 13.87 1.64
N LEU A 86 4.42 15.06 1.12
CA LEU A 86 5.10 15.24 -0.16
C LEU A 86 6.46 14.53 -0.20
N GLU A 87 7.25 14.62 0.87
CA GLU A 87 8.52 13.89 0.99
C GLU A 87 8.31 12.37 0.92
N MET A 88 7.36 11.84 1.68
CA MET A 88 7.08 10.39 1.71
C MET A 88 6.67 9.88 0.34
N VAL A 89 5.70 10.51 -0.34
CA VAL A 89 5.21 10.07 -1.67
C VAL A 89 6.32 10.15 -2.72
N ARG A 90 7.19 11.17 -2.65
CA ARG A 90 8.40 11.27 -3.51
C ARG A 90 9.38 10.14 -3.28
N ILE A 91 9.57 9.71 -2.04
CA ILE A 91 10.44 8.57 -1.73
C ILE A 91 9.83 7.28 -2.30
N VAL A 92 8.53 7.06 -2.14
CA VAL A 92 7.83 5.88 -2.69
C VAL A 92 7.94 5.82 -4.21
N LYS A 93 7.57 6.90 -4.92
CA LYS A 93 7.64 6.93 -6.40
C LYS A 93 9.08 6.75 -6.94
N ARG A 94 10.10 7.17 -6.17
CA ARG A 94 11.52 6.97 -6.54
C ARG A 94 12.07 5.59 -6.20
N ALA A 95 11.47 4.87 -5.25
CA ALA A 95 12.01 3.63 -4.68
C ALA A 95 12.15 2.46 -5.66
N ARG A 96 11.55 2.58 -6.86
CA ARG A 96 11.79 1.64 -7.95
C ARG A 96 11.75 2.30 -9.33
N SER A 97 12.39 3.47 -9.45
CA SER A 97 12.85 3.85 -10.77
C SER A 97 13.95 2.84 -11.16
N PHE A 98 13.68 1.95 -12.11
CA PHE A 98 14.75 1.15 -12.75
C PHE A 98 15.72 2.05 -13.54
N VAL A 99 15.42 3.36 -13.59
CA VAL A 99 16.27 4.43 -14.06
C VAL A 99 16.96 5.07 -12.85
N ILE A 100 18.28 4.96 -12.82
CA ILE A 100 19.12 5.73 -11.92
C ILE A 100 19.20 7.16 -12.47
N ASP A 101 18.59 8.11 -11.77
CA ASP A 101 18.61 9.53 -12.17
C ASP A 101 19.95 10.21 -11.85
N ASP A 102 20.49 9.96 -10.65
CA ASP A 102 21.80 10.45 -10.22
C ASP A 102 22.92 9.53 -10.70
N VAL A 103 23.23 9.63 -11.99
CA VAL A 103 24.24 8.79 -12.62
C VAL A 103 25.63 9.32 -12.30
N ALA A 104 26.48 8.45 -11.72
CA ALA A 104 27.90 8.75 -11.60
C ALA A 104 28.51 9.00 -12.98
N THR A 105 29.12 10.17 -13.15
CA THR A 105 29.73 10.62 -14.40
C THR A 105 31.19 11.01 -14.22
N ILE A 106 31.96 10.98 -15.31
CA ILE A 106 33.37 11.39 -15.35
C ILE A 106 33.70 12.06 -16.67
N LEU A 107 34.66 12.99 -16.68
CA LEU A 107 35.10 13.65 -17.91
C LEU A 107 36.10 12.77 -18.70
N PRO A 108 36.22 12.92 -20.03
CA PRO A 108 37.02 12.03 -20.86
C PRO A 108 38.54 12.15 -20.59
N ASP A 109 38.98 13.34 -20.19
CA ASP A 109 40.39 13.64 -19.92
C ASP A 109 40.83 13.35 -18.49
N GLU A 110 39.93 12.88 -17.63
CA GLU A 110 40.27 12.54 -16.24
C GLU A 110 41.05 11.22 -16.15
N PRO A 111 41.86 11.05 -15.08
CA PRO A 111 42.69 9.85 -14.92
C PRO A 111 41.86 8.58 -14.67
N VAL A 112 42.34 7.44 -15.19
CA VAL A 112 41.77 6.12 -14.92
C VAL A 112 41.74 5.81 -13.42
N ALA A 113 42.77 6.21 -12.66
CA ALA A 113 42.81 6.08 -11.20
C ALA A 113 41.60 6.73 -10.50
N LYS A 114 41.13 7.89 -10.98
CA LYS A 114 39.94 8.56 -10.43
C LYS A 114 38.68 7.74 -10.72
N ALA A 115 38.52 7.23 -11.94
CA ALA A 115 37.41 6.37 -12.30
C ALA A 115 37.35 5.12 -11.41
N LYS A 116 38.49 4.45 -11.22
CA LYS A 116 38.62 3.27 -10.35
C LYS A 116 38.23 3.58 -8.91
N TYR A 117 38.75 4.68 -8.35
CA TYR A 117 38.43 5.14 -7.00
C TYR A 117 36.93 5.42 -6.82
N MET A 118 36.31 6.13 -7.78
CA MET A 118 34.87 6.36 -7.76
C MET A 118 34.09 5.04 -7.79
N MET A 119 34.48 4.10 -8.64
CA MET A 119 33.82 2.81 -8.76
C MET A 119 33.90 1.98 -7.47
N GLU A 120 35.03 2.03 -6.76
CA GLU A 120 35.22 1.35 -5.48
C GLU A 120 34.42 2.03 -4.36
N ASN A 121 34.51 3.35 -4.22
CA ASN A 121 33.83 4.09 -3.16
C ASN A 121 32.31 4.10 -3.29
N TYR A 122 31.79 4.25 -4.52
CA TYR A 122 30.36 4.21 -4.77
C TYR A 122 29.84 2.78 -4.95
N ASN A 123 30.71 1.77 -4.88
CA ASN A 123 30.38 0.36 -5.11
C ASN A 123 29.63 0.12 -6.44
N ILE A 124 30.05 0.80 -7.51
CA ILE A 124 29.46 0.72 -8.85
C ILE A 124 30.42 0.03 -9.83
N SER A 125 29.86 -0.63 -10.86
CA SER A 125 30.65 -1.39 -11.84
C SER A 125 30.89 -0.66 -13.16
N GLY A 126 30.51 0.62 -13.26
CA GLY A 126 30.79 1.48 -14.40
C GLY A 126 30.22 2.88 -14.24
N ILE A 127 30.74 3.81 -15.04
CA ILE A 127 30.52 5.25 -14.98
C ILE A 127 30.27 5.73 -16.41
N VAL A 128 29.30 6.63 -16.59
CA VAL A 128 29.04 7.25 -17.89
C VAL A 128 30.02 8.39 -18.12
N VAL A 129 30.67 8.41 -19.28
CA VAL A 129 31.62 9.47 -19.63
C VAL A 129 30.87 10.59 -20.33
N VAL A 130 30.96 11.81 -19.82
CA VAL A 130 30.26 12.98 -20.35
C VAL A 130 31.23 14.13 -20.61
N ASP A 131 30.89 15.05 -21.52
CA ASP A 131 31.66 16.28 -21.71
C ASP A 131 31.30 17.37 -20.68
N GLY A 132 31.94 18.54 -20.78
CA GLY A 132 31.67 19.68 -19.91
C GLY A 132 30.25 20.26 -20.02
N ASN A 133 29.47 19.84 -21.02
CA ASN A 133 28.06 20.19 -21.20
C ASN A 133 27.12 19.02 -20.84
N ASN A 134 27.62 17.96 -20.20
CA ASN A 134 26.86 16.77 -19.83
C ASN A 134 26.33 15.94 -21.03
N LYS A 135 26.97 16.04 -22.20
CA LYS A 135 26.70 15.15 -23.34
C LYS A 135 27.49 13.85 -23.23
N VAL A 136 26.84 12.74 -23.52
CA VAL A 136 27.45 11.41 -23.41
C VAL A 136 28.53 11.23 -24.48
N CYS A 137 29.75 10.94 -24.02
CA CYS A 137 30.92 10.67 -24.85
C CYS A 137 31.30 9.19 -24.88
N GLY A 138 30.87 8.42 -23.88
CA GLY A 138 31.25 7.02 -23.73
C GLY A 138 30.72 6.40 -22.44
N ILE A 139 31.09 5.14 -22.21
CA ILE A 139 30.90 4.45 -20.94
C ILE A 139 32.19 3.71 -20.56
N PHE A 140 32.56 3.79 -19.28
CA PHE A 140 33.74 3.14 -18.72
C PHE A 140 33.32 2.16 -17.63
N THR A 141 33.78 0.91 -17.71
CA THR A 141 33.34 -0.19 -16.86
C THR A 141 34.51 -0.95 -16.24
N LYS A 142 34.24 -1.88 -15.31
CA LYS A 142 35.29 -2.70 -14.68
C LYS A 142 36.14 -3.47 -15.70
N ARG A 143 35.58 -3.78 -16.88
CA ARG A 143 36.27 -4.51 -17.96
C ARG A 143 37.24 -3.62 -18.75
N ASP A 144 37.07 -2.31 -18.65
CA ASP A 144 37.86 -1.31 -19.37
C ASP A 144 39.07 -0.82 -18.55
N ILE A 145 39.20 -1.27 -17.29
CA ILE A 145 40.34 -0.94 -16.43
C ILE A 145 41.58 -1.67 -16.97
N PRO A 146 42.66 -0.95 -17.35
CA PRO A 146 43.89 -1.55 -17.86
C PRO A 146 44.62 -2.33 -16.76
N PHE A 147 45.44 -3.31 -17.17
CA PHE A 147 46.22 -4.14 -16.26
C PHE A 147 47.55 -3.48 -15.83
N SER A 148 48.08 -2.56 -16.63
CA SER A 148 49.35 -1.88 -16.35
C SER A 148 49.19 -0.79 -15.29
N GLU A 149 50.05 -0.78 -14.27
CA GLU A 149 50.05 0.28 -13.24
C GLU A 149 50.34 1.67 -13.81
N ASP A 150 51.16 1.76 -14.86
CA ASP A 150 51.45 3.04 -15.53
C ASP A 150 50.20 3.57 -16.26
N GLU A 151 49.46 2.69 -16.93
CA GLU A 151 48.21 3.06 -17.60
C GLU A 151 47.10 3.42 -16.60
N ILE A 152 47.07 2.79 -15.43
CA ILE A 152 46.14 3.17 -14.35
C ILE A 152 46.49 4.56 -13.80
N SER A 153 47.78 4.83 -13.61
CA SER A 153 48.27 6.07 -12.97
C SER A 153 48.22 7.27 -13.91
N ASN A 154 48.60 7.08 -15.17
CA ASN A 154 48.82 8.15 -16.14
C ASN A 154 47.81 8.13 -17.32
N GLY A 155 47.08 7.03 -17.49
CA GLY A 155 46.09 6.89 -18.55
C GLY A 155 44.85 7.74 -18.32
N LYS A 156 44.24 8.19 -19.43
CA LYS A 156 42.98 8.94 -19.45
C LYS A 156 41.81 8.05 -19.80
N VAL A 157 40.65 8.29 -19.19
CA VAL A 157 39.42 7.49 -19.40
C VAL A 157 39.05 7.37 -20.88
N LYS A 158 39.17 8.45 -21.68
CA LYS A 158 38.85 8.43 -23.12
C LYS A 158 39.63 7.42 -23.96
N ASN A 159 40.79 6.96 -23.48
CA ASN A 159 41.63 6.00 -24.19
C ASN A 159 41.12 4.57 -24.01
N PHE A 160 40.35 4.31 -22.96
CA PHE A 160 39.92 2.96 -22.56
C PHE A 160 38.39 2.80 -22.60
N MET A 161 37.61 3.88 -22.56
CA MET A 161 36.15 3.83 -22.58
C MET A 161 35.59 3.25 -23.89
N THR A 162 34.39 2.67 -23.80
CA THR A 162 33.58 2.37 -24.98
C THR A 162 32.94 3.65 -25.51
N LYS A 163 33.28 4.08 -26.73
CA LYS A 163 32.75 5.30 -27.36
C LYS A 163 31.35 5.14 -27.94
N GLU A 164 31.07 3.99 -28.54
CA GLU A 164 29.74 3.66 -29.06
C GLU A 164 28.85 3.17 -27.93
N VAL A 165 28.16 4.12 -27.30
CA VAL A 165 27.24 3.83 -26.19
C VAL A 165 25.92 3.34 -26.75
N ILE A 166 25.61 2.08 -26.48
CA ILE A 166 24.26 1.55 -26.66
C ILE A 166 23.38 2.22 -25.61
N SER A 167 22.34 2.92 -26.06
CA SER A 167 21.47 3.75 -25.23
C SER A 167 20.00 3.53 -25.57
N ILE A 168 19.13 4.17 -24.80
CA ILE A 168 17.70 4.20 -25.02
C ILE A 168 17.18 5.64 -24.89
N GLU A 169 16.16 6.01 -25.66
CA GLU A 169 15.52 7.33 -25.52
C GLU A 169 14.66 7.40 -24.24
N PRO A 170 14.49 8.58 -23.62
CA PRO A 170 13.55 8.78 -22.52
C PRO A 170 12.12 8.33 -22.90
N GLY A 171 11.41 7.74 -21.93
CA GLY A 171 10.03 7.27 -22.11
C GLY A 171 9.89 5.89 -22.78
N ALA A 172 10.99 5.16 -23.00
CA ALA A 172 10.93 3.80 -23.49
C ALA A 172 10.49 2.79 -22.41
N SER A 173 9.75 1.75 -22.81
CA SER A 173 9.23 0.74 -21.88
C SER A 173 10.33 -0.17 -21.30
N ARG A 174 10.02 -0.78 -20.16
CA ARG A 174 10.88 -1.78 -19.49
C ARG A 174 11.20 -2.97 -20.41
N GLU A 175 10.22 -3.47 -21.16
CA GLU A 175 10.42 -4.61 -22.08
C GLU A 175 11.44 -4.23 -23.15
N LYS A 176 11.33 -3.03 -23.73
CA LYS A 176 12.29 -2.55 -24.72
C LYS A 176 13.69 -2.39 -24.14
N ALA A 177 13.82 -1.91 -22.90
CA ALA A 177 15.11 -1.82 -22.22
C ALA A 177 15.73 -3.21 -21.97
N LEU A 178 14.92 -4.19 -21.55
CA LEU A 178 15.32 -5.59 -21.40
C LEU A 178 15.81 -6.19 -22.72
N ASP A 179 15.04 -6.00 -23.80
CA ASP A 179 15.39 -6.52 -25.13
C ASP A 179 16.72 -5.97 -25.63
N ILE A 180 16.96 -4.66 -25.45
CA ILE A 180 18.23 -4.03 -25.83
C ILE A 180 19.38 -4.59 -24.99
N LEU A 181 19.22 -4.71 -23.67
CA LEU A 181 20.28 -5.23 -22.80
C LEU A 181 20.60 -6.70 -23.07
N PHE A 182 19.59 -7.53 -23.32
CA PHE A 182 19.77 -8.93 -23.69
C PHE A 182 20.40 -9.09 -25.08
N GLY A 183 19.90 -8.37 -26.08
CA GLY A 183 20.43 -8.41 -27.44
C GLY A 183 21.86 -7.90 -27.55
N SER A 184 22.18 -6.82 -26.83
CA SER A 184 23.52 -6.21 -26.83
C SER A 184 24.52 -6.89 -25.89
N ARG A 185 24.05 -7.78 -25.00
CA ARG A 185 24.83 -8.39 -23.91
C ARG A 185 25.55 -7.36 -23.03
N LYS A 186 24.97 -6.18 -22.86
CA LYS A 186 25.47 -5.13 -21.96
C LYS A 186 24.79 -5.23 -20.60
N GLU A 187 25.44 -4.68 -19.57
CA GLU A 187 24.91 -4.63 -18.21
C GLU A 187 24.30 -3.28 -17.84
N LYS A 188 24.57 -2.25 -18.64
CA LYS A 188 24.22 -0.85 -18.40
C LYS A 188 23.71 -0.23 -19.69
N LEU A 189 22.63 0.52 -19.60
CA LEU A 189 21.94 1.16 -20.71
C LEU A 189 21.65 2.62 -20.34
N PRO A 190 22.52 3.56 -20.74
CA PRO A 190 22.29 4.98 -20.53
C PRO A 190 21.03 5.45 -21.25
N ILE A 191 20.26 6.32 -20.59
CA ILE A 191 19.13 7.03 -21.21
C ILE A 191 19.66 8.33 -21.77
N ILE A 192 19.56 8.49 -23.09
CA ILE A 192 20.12 9.64 -23.81
C ILE A 192 19.01 10.29 -24.63
N ASP A 193 18.81 11.60 -24.46
CA ASP A 193 17.84 12.33 -25.27
C ASP A 193 18.34 12.55 -26.72
N LYS A 194 17.46 13.07 -27.58
CA LYS A 194 17.78 13.33 -28.99
C LYS A 194 18.90 14.35 -29.20
N THR A 195 19.22 15.16 -28.19
CA THR A 195 20.27 16.18 -28.25
C THR A 195 21.61 15.69 -27.68
N GLY A 196 21.65 14.46 -27.16
CA GLY A 196 22.85 13.75 -26.71
C GLY A 196 23.14 13.85 -25.21
N TYR A 197 22.20 14.36 -24.40
CA TYR A 197 22.38 14.55 -22.97
C TYR A 197 21.97 13.30 -22.18
N LEU A 198 22.72 13.01 -21.13
CA LEU A 198 22.40 11.95 -20.19
C LEU A 198 21.16 12.32 -19.36
N LYS A 199 20.16 11.44 -19.35
CA LYS A 199 18.94 11.59 -18.54
C LYS A 199 18.80 10.56 -17.44
N GLY A 200 19.56 9.46 -17.51
CA GLY A 200 19.55 8.42 -16.49
C GLY A 200 20.32 7.19 -16.95
N LEU A 201 20.29 6.13 -16.14
CA LEU A 201 20.97 4.86 -16.42
C LEU A 201 20.09 3.69 -15.97
N ILE A 202 19.89 2.72 -16.85
CA ILE A 202 19.25 1.44 -16.51
C ILE A 202 20.32 0.37 -16.37
N THR A 203 20.27 -0.45 -15.32
CA THR A 203 21.17 -1.60 -15.19
C THR A 203 20.43 -2.93 -15.28
N LYS A 204 21.13 -3.97 -15.76
CA LYS A 204 20.60 -5.33 -15.81
C LYS A 204 20.21 -5.85 -14.42
N LYS A 205 20.89 -5.40 -13.36
CA LYS A 205 20.59 -5.77 -11.97
C LYS A 205 19.23 -5.21 -11.56
N ASP A 206 18.93 -3.96 -11.92
CA ASP A 206 17.66 -3.28 -11.60
C ASP A 206 16.49 -3.85 -12.42
N LEU A 207 16.78 -4.43 -13.59
CA LEU A 207 15.81 -5.09 -14.45
C LEU A 207 15.55 -6.57 -14.12
N ALA A 208 16.37 -7.23 -13.31
CA ALA A 208 16.08 -8.57 -12.82
C ALA A 208 14.81 -8.51 -11.94
N PRO A 209 13.82 -9.41 -12.10
CA PRO A 209 12.60 -9.36 -11.31
C PRO A 209 12.88 -9.86 -9.89
N GLU A 210 13.53 -9.04 -9.06
CA GLU A 210 13.65 -9.29 -7.62
C GLU A 210 12.26 -9.30 -6.95
N PHE A 211 11.31 -8.56 -7.55
CA PHE A 211 9.93 -8.43 -7.12
C PHE A 211 8.98 -8.63 -8.32
N PRO A 212 8.63 -9.88 -8.68
CA PRO A 212 7.76 -10.18 -9.81
C PRO A 212 6.28 -9.87 -9.54
N LEU A 213 5.90 -9.76 -8.26
CA LEU A 213 4.52 -9.50 -7.84
C LEU A 213 4.24 -8.01 -7.59
N ALA A 214 5.24 -7.13 -7.79
CA ALA A 214 5.14 -5.74 -7.40
C ALA A 214 3.95 -5.00 -8.02
N SER A 215 3.25 -4.22 -7.20
CA SER A 215 2.16 -3.34 -7.58
C SER A 215 2.73 -2.09 -8.23
N MET A 216 2.53 -1.95 -9.54
CA MET A 216 3.12 -0.87 -10.34
C MET A 216 2.07 -0.16 -11.18
N ASP A 217 2.30 1.13 -11.43
CA ASP A 217 1.54 1.92 -12.38
C ASP A 217 1.93 1.59 -13.84
N SER A 218 1.26 2.23 -14.79
CA SER A 218 1.51 2.05 -16.23
C SER A 218 2.91 2.49 -16.69
N GLU A 219 3.61 3.30 -15.91
CA GLU A 219 4.97 3.78 -16.19
C GLU A 219 6.04 2.89 -15.53
N GLY A 220 5.62 1.95 -14.68
CA GLY A 220 6.49 1.01 -13.98
C GLY A 220 7.00 1.53 -12.63
N HIS A 221 6.47 2.64 -12.12
CA HIS A 221 6.73 3.07 -10.74
C HIS A 221 5.82 2.30 -9.78
N LEU A 222 6.19 2.27 -8.50
CA LEU A 222 5.34 1.66 -7.47
C LEU A 222 4.05 2.48 -7.31
N ILE A 223 2.92 1.79 -7.16
CA ILE A 223 1.65 2.43 -6.82
C ILE A 223 1.78 3.07 -5.42
N CYS A 224 1.43 4.34 -5.32
CA CYS A 224 1.50 5.14 -4.11
C CYS A 224 0.10 5.61 -3.71
N ALA A 225 -0.29 5.32 -2.47
CA ALA A 225 -1.57 5.75 -1.91
C ALA A 225 -1.38 6.63 -0.67
N LEU A 226 -2.26 7.61 -0.48
CA LEU A 226 -2.21 8.57 0.62
C LEU A 226 -3.60 8.80 1.20
N ALA A 227 -3.71 8.81 2.52
CA ALA A 227 -4.95 9.23 3.17
C ALA A 227 -5.18 10.74 3.02
N LEU A 228 -6.42 11.16 2.80
CA LEU A 228 -6.78 12.56 2.63
C LEU A 228 -8.01 12.93 3.48
N SER A 229 -8.06 14.19 3.92
CA SER A 229 -9.25 14.75 4.56
C SER A 229 -10.34 14.97 3.51
N PRO A 230 -11.63 14.79 3.84
CA PRO A 230 -12.70 15.27 2.96
C PRO A 230 -12.82 16.80 2.96
N LYS A 231 -12.13 17.53 3.84
CA LYS A 231 -12.17 18.99 3.85
C LYS A 231 -11.29 19.56 2.74
N PHE A 232 -11.92 20.28 1.82
CA PHE A 232 -11.23 20.99 0.76
C PHE A 232 -10.36 22.13 1.35
N PRO A 233 -9.08 22.25 0.95
CA PRO A 233 -8.19 23.30 1.45
C PRO A 233 -8.66 24.70 1.02
N GLU A 234 -8.75 25.64 1.97
CA GLU A 234 -9.24 27.00 1.71
C GLU A 234 -8.16 27.95 1.17
N SER A 235 -6.88 27.72 1.48
CA SER A 235 -5.78 28.58 1.02
C SER A 235 -5.20 28.11 -0.31
N THR A 236 -4.82 29.06 -1.17
CA THR A 236 -4.16 28.78 -2.45
C THR A 236 -2.87 27.98 -2.27
N HIS A 237 -2.07 28.32 -1.25
CA HIS A 237 -0.84 27.58 -0.96
C HIS A 237 -1.09 26.11 -0.63
N ALA A 238 -2.11 25.80 0.17
CA ALA A 238 -2.45 24.42 0.48
C ALA A 238 -3.01 23.66 -0.74
N GLN A 239 -3.73 24.35 -1.63
CA GLN A 239 -4.19 23.79 -2.91
C GLN A 239 -3.03 23.47 -3.85
N GLU A 240 -2.06 24.38 -3.99
CA GLU A 240 -0.84 24.18 -4.78
C GLU A 240 -0.01 23.00 -4.27
N LEU A 241 0.19 22.93 -2.95
CA LEU A 241 0.92 21.82 -2.33
C LEU A 241 0.18 20.49 -2.49
N LEU A 242 -1.15 20.49 -2.40
CA LEU A 242 -1.95 19.29 -2.65
C LEU A 242 -1.82 18.83 -4.12
N LYS A 243 -1.77 19.76 -5.08
CA LYS A 243 -1.47 19.45 -6.48
C LYS A 243 -0.07 18.88 -6.69
N GLU A 244 0.91 19.38 -5.96
CA GLU A 244 2.25 18.83 -6.00
C GLU A 244 2.30 17.41 -5.44
N ILE A 245 1.62 17.15 -4.31
CA ILE A 245 1.49 15.81 -3.72
C ILE A 245 0.82 14.86 -4.70
N GLU A 246 -0.28 15.28 -5.33
CA GLU A 246 -1.03 14.50 -6.30
C GLU A 246 -0.17 13.94 -7.43
N SER A 247 0.83 14.70 -7.91
CA SER A 247 1.72 14.24 -8.99
C SER A 247 2.50 12.95 -8.66
N TYR A 248 2.50 12.53 -7.41
CA TYR A 248 3.11 11.30 -6.92
C TYR A 248 2.12 10.29 -6.31
N VAL A 249 0.82 10.61 -6.25
CA VAL A 249 -0.20 9.78 -5.60
C VAL A 249 -1.16 9.23 -6.65
N ASP A 250 -1.25 7.91 -6.72
CA ASP A 250 -2.16 7.23 -7.64
C ASP A 250 -3.56 7.10 -7.04
N ILE A 251 -3.66 6.89 -5.72
CA ILE A 251 -4.94 6.65 -5.02
C ILE A 251 -5.02 7.45 -3.72
N PHE A 252 -6.03 8.30 -3.60
CA PHE A 252 -6.40 8.95 -2.35
C PHE A 252 -7.42 8.12 -1.57
N PHE A 253 -7.16 7.89 -0.29
CA PHE A 253 -8.12 7.31 0.64
C PHE A 253 -8.74 8.42 1.49
N ILE A 254 -10.00 8.77 1.26
CA ILE A 254 -10.71 9.67 2.16
C ILE A 254 -10.92 8.93 3.48
N ASP A 255 -10.29 9.42 4.54
CA ASP A 255 -10.12 8.65 5.77
C ASP A 255 -10.70 9.41 6.98
N VAL A 256 -11.98 9.17 7.23
CA VAL A 256 -12.73 9.67 8.39
C VAL A 256 -13.38 8.53 9.17
N ALA A 257 -13.70 8.77 10.45
CA ALA A 257 -14.33 7.74 11.29
C ALA A 257 -15.72 7.32 10.79
N ASP A 258 -16.46 8.27 10.21
CA ASP A 258 -17.78 8.09 9.61
C ASP A 258 -17.88 9.03 8.42
N PHE A 259 -17.87 8.49 7.20
CA PHE A 259 -17.96 9.29 5.97
C PHE A 259 -19.39 9.68 5.63
N TYR A 260 -20.40 9.09 6.30
CA TYR A 260 -21.80 9.25 5.93
C TYR A 260 -22.41 10.57 6.43
N LYS A 261 -21.79 11.69 6.03
CA LYS A 261 -22.14 13.06 6.42
C LYS A 261 -22.10 13.99 5.21
N THR A 262 -23.09 14.88 5.13
CA THR A 262 -23.22 15.84 4.02
C THR A 262 -21.97 16.72 3.82
N SER A 263 -21.27 17.10 4.90
CA SER A 263 -20.04 17.89 4.82
C SER A 263 -18.92 17.14 4.09
N ASP A 264 -18.79 15.84 4.39
CA ASP A 264 -17.66 15.02 3.95
C ASP A 264 -17.88 14.61 2.49
N ILE A 265 -19.11 14.27 2.12
CA ILE A 265 -19.54 14.03 0.73
C ILE A 265 -19.28 15.28 -0.13
N LYS A 266 -19.77 16.45 0.28
CA LYS A 266 -19.61 17.70 -0.48
C LYS A 266 -18.14 18.14 -0.60
N GLY A 267 -17.37 17.97 0.47
CA GLY A 267 -15.95 18.33 0.47
C GLY A 267 -15.13 17.40 -0.44
N THR A 268 -15.42 16.10 -0.39
CA THR A 268 -14.81 15.10 -1.28
C THR A 268 -15.14 15.35 -2.74
N LYS A 269 -16.38 15.73 -3.06
CA LYS A 269 -16.75 16.10 -4.43
C LYS A 269 -15.87 17.23 -4.96
N LYS A 270 -15.66 18.29 -4.17
CA LYS A 270 -14.74 19.38 -4.56
C LYS A 270 -13.30 18.91 -4.75
N LEU A 271 -12.86 17.92 -3.98
CA LEU A 271 -11.54 17.32 -4.15
C LEU A 271 -11.45 16.53 -5.46
N MET A 272 -12.44 15.72 -5.80
CA MET A 272 -12.50 14.98 -7.07
C MET A 272 -12.63 15.91 -8.30
N ASP A 273 -13.30 17.06 -8.15
CA ASP A 273 -13.35 18.09 -9.20
C ASP A 273 -11.99 18.78 -9.38
N PHE A 274 -11.19 18.84 -8.30
CA PHE A 274 -9.90 19.51 -8.28
C PHE A 274 -8.74 18.59 -8.65
N LEU A 275 -8.81 17.31 -8.30
CA LEU A 275 -7.75 16.30 -8.41
C LEU A 275 -8.12 15.23 -9.46
N ASP A 276 -7.15 14.75 -10.21
CA ASP A 276 -7.25 13.75 -11.28
C ASP A 276 -6.98 12.31 -10.80
N SER A 277 -6.38 12.12 -9.61
CA SER A 277 -6.15 10.77 -9.03
C SER A 277 -7.43 10.01 -8.68
N ASP A 278 -7.30 8.70 -8.45
CA ASP A 278 -8.40 7.86 -8.00
C ASP A 278 -8.71 8.02 -6.51
N PHE A 279 -9.94 7.69 -6.10
CA PHE A 279 -10.43 7.86 -4.75
C PHE A 279 -11.11 6.61 -4.18
N VAL A 280 -10.74 6.29 -2.94
CA VAL A 280 -11.45 5.35 -2.08
C VAL A 280 -12.12 6.11 -0.94
N LEU A 281 -13.43 5.89 -0.74
CA LEU A 281 -14.24 6.64 0.22
C LEU A 281 -14.54 5.81 1.48
N GLY A 282 -14.27 6.35 2.66
CA GLY A 282 -14.65 5.67 3.91
C GLY A 282 -14.35 6.42 5.21
N ASN A 283 -14.71 5.85 6.36
CA ASN A 283 -15.36 4.55 6.51
C ASN A 283 -16.89 4.66 6.51
N ILE A 284 -17.56 3.63 5.99
CA ILE A 284 -19.00 3.39 6.18
C ILE A 284 -19.23 1.97 6.71
N GLY A 285 -20.47 1.60 7.02
CA GLY A 285 -20.74 0.23 7.44
C GLY A 285 -22.18 -0.26 7.38
N THR A 286 -23.06 0.43 6.65
CA THR A 286 -24.44 -0.02 6.42
C THR A 286 -24.79 0.03 4.94
N TYR A 287 -25.80 -0.76 4.56
CA TYR A 287 -26.33 -0.79 3.20
C TYR A 287 -26.80 0.61 2.77
N GLU A 288 -27.52 1.32 3.65
CA GLU A 288 -28.09 2.64 3.34
C GLU A 288 -27.03 3.71 3.13
N ALA A 289 -25.90 3.62 3.84
CA ALA A 289 -24.78 4.50 3.62
C ALA A 289 -24.20 4.28 2.21
N ALA A 290 -24.00 3.03 1.80
CA ALA A 290 -23.50 2.69 0.47
C ALA A 290 -24.49 3.09 -0.63
N GLU A 291 -25.77 2.74 -0.48
CA GLU A 291 -26.85 3.15 -1.38
C GLU A 291 -26.84 4.67 -1.59
N HIS A 292 -26.71 5.45 -0.52
CA HIS A 292 -26.68 6.90 -0.63
C HIS A 292 -25.46 7.38 -1.42
N LEU A 293 -24.25 6.89 -1.12
CA LEU A 293 -23.05 7.30 -1.85
C LEU A 293 -23.17 6.99 -3.35
N ILE A 294 -23.70 5.82 -3.70
CA ILE A 294 -23.88 5.38 -5.09
C ILE A 294 -24.96 6.19 -5.81
N THR A 295 -26.12 6.41 -5.18
CA THR A 295 -27.30 6.96 -5.87
C THR A 295 -27.45 8.48 -5.75
N LYS A 296 -26.85 9.08 -4.72
CA LYS A 296 -27.05 10.49 -4.35
C LYS A 296 -25.75 11.23 -4.03
N GLY A 297 -24.62 10.52 -3.97
CA GLY A 297 -23.30 11.11 -3.72
C GLY A 297 -22.83 12.04 -4.84
N ASP A 298 -23.25 11.76 -6.09
CA ASP A 298 -22.93 12.56 -7.28
C ASP A 298 -21.42 12.79 -7.44
N PHE A 299 -20.66 11.71 -7.25
CA PHE A 299 -19.21 11.63 -7.41
C PHE A 299 -18.85 11.32 -8.87
N ASP A 300 -17.63 11.67 -9.27
CA ASP A 300 -17.06 11.28 -10.57
C ASP A 300 -16.85 9.76 -10.60
N GLU A 301 -17.60 9.05 -11.45
CA GLU A 301 -17.58 7.58 -11.54
C GLU A 301 -16.24 7.02 -12.02
N ASP A 302 -15.46 7.79 -12.77
CA ASP A 302 -14.15 7.35 -13.26
C ASP A 302 -13.09 7.41 -12.16
N LYS A 303 -13.27 8.32 -11.18
CA LYS A 303 -12.35 8.51 -10.04
C LYS A 303 -12.81 7.80 -8.78
N PHE A 304 -14.11 7.54 -8.61
CA PHE A 304 -14.64 6.84 -7.43
C PHE A 304 -14.49 5.33 -7.58
N ILE A 305 -13.32 4.81 -7.21
CA ILE A 305 -12.95 3.42 -7.50
C ILE A 305 -13.24 2.43 -6.38
N GLY A 306 -13.46 2.89 -5.14
CA GLY A 306 -13.65 1.96 -4.03
C GLY A 306 -14.28 2.55 -2.78
N ILE A 307 -14.85 1.68 -1.94
CA ILE A 307 -15.38 2.02 -0.63
C ILE A 307 -14.58 1.29 0.45
N LYS A 308 -14.20 2.01 1.50
CA LYS A 308 -13.59 1.44 2.71
C LYS A 308 -14.64 1.28 3.80
N VAL A 309 -14.72 0.09 4.40
CA VAL A 309 -15.75 -0.25 5.38
C VAL A 309 -15.17 -0.73 6.71
N GLY A 310 -15.98 -0.58 7.76
CA GLY A 310 -15.64 -1.04 9.10
C GLY A 310 -15.55 0.14 10.07
N MET A 311 -16.38 0.11 11.11
CA MET A 311 -16.45 1.18 12.11
C MET A 311 -16.44 0.56 13.50
N GLY A 312 -15.43 0.90 14.31
CA GLY A 312 -15.33 0.41 15.69
C GLY A 312 -14.76 -1.01 15.85
N SER A 313 -14.16 -1.61 14.79
CA SER A 313 -13.56 -2.96 14.83
C SER A 313 -12.04 -3.00 14.91
N GLY A 314 -11.35 -1.87 14.69
CA GLY A 314 -9.90 -1.82 14.79
C GLY A 314 -9.43 -2.25 16.18
N SER A 315 -8.32 -2.99 16.28
CA SER A 315 -7.82 -3.53 17.55
C SER A 315 -7.48 -2.47 18.60
N ILE A 316 -7.27 -1.22 18.17
CA ILE A 316 -6.97 -0.05 18.99
C ILE A 316 -8.07 1.02 18.91
N CYS A 317 -9.23 0.67 18.36
CA CYS A 317 -10.40 1.54 18.26
C CYS A 317 -11.35 1.26 19.42
N THR A 318 -11.85 2.33 20.04
CA THR A 318 -12.84 2.27 21.13
C THR A 318 -14.12 3.03 20.81
N THR A 319 -14.32 3.48 19.56
CA THR A 319 -15.51 4.22 19.12
C THR A 319 -16.81 3.56 19.55
N SER A 320 -16.97 2.24 19.33
CA SER A 320 -18.19 1.52 19.69
C SER A 320 -18.43 1.46 21.19
N ILE A 321 -17.37 1.33 21.98
CA ILE A 321 -17.42 1.34 23.45
C ILE A 321 -17.79 2.73 23.97
N GLN A 322 -17.21 3.78 23.39
CA GLN A 322 -17.37 5.16 23.85
C GLN A 322 -18.68 5.82 23.38
N THR A 323 -19.17 5.46 22.19
CA THR A 323 -20.32 6.11 21.55
C THR A 323 -21.56 5.22 21.46
N GLY A 324 -21.41 3.90 21.61
CA GLY A 324 -22.47 2.93 21.36
C GLY A 324 -22.79 2.71 19.87
N VAL A 325 -22.05 3.32 18.95
CA VAL A 325 -22.25 3.22 17.50
C VAL A 325 -21.08 2.47 16.87
N GLY A 326 -21.37 1.50 16.01
CA GLY A 326 -20.36 0.77 15.27
C GLY A 326 -20.98 -0.16 14.23
N ALA A 327 -20.15 -0.59 13.29
CA ALA A 327 -20.50 -1.54 12.25
C ALA A 327 -19.31 -2.49 12.12
N PRO A 328 -19.37 -3.69 12.75
CA PRO A 328 -18.23 -4.59 12.74
C PRO A 328 -17.78 -4.99 11.34
N THR A 329 -16.48 -5.12 11.09
CA THR A 329 -15.95 -5.19 9.72
C THR A 329 -16.58 -6.29 8.86
N LEU A 330 -16.78 -7.50 9.39
CA LEU A 330 -17.46 -8.58 8.66
C LEU A 330 -18.89 -8.19 8.25
N PHE A 331 -19.67 -7.70 9.21
CA PHE A 331 -21.03 -7.20 8.99
C PHE A 331 -21.05 -6.05 7.96
N ALA A 332 -20.25 -5.01 8.19
CA ALA A 332 -20.13 -3.85 7.32
C ALA A 332 -19.76 -4.24 5.88
N THR A 333 -18.85 -5.21 5.73
CA THR A 333 -18.46 -5.76 4.42
C THR A 333 -19.66 -6.39 3.73
N SER A 334 -20.40 -7.27 4.38
CA SER A 334 -21.59 -7.90 3.78
C SER A 334 -22.66 -6.88 3.39
N GLN A 335 -22.93 -5.89 4.24
CA GLN A 335 -23.94 -4.86 3.99
C GLN A 335 -23.62 -4.00 2.76
N VAL A 336 -22.36 -3.59 2.64
CA VAL A 336 -21.93 -2.77 1.50
C VAL A 336 -21.76 -3.62 0.25
N ALA A 337 -21.30 -4.87 0.36
CA ALA A 337 -21.23 -5.80 -0.77
C ALA A 337 -22.61 -6.02 -1.42
N ASP A 338 -23.65 -6.24 -0.63
CA ASP A 338 -25.02 -6.38 -1.14
C ASP A 338 -25.47 -5.11 -1.88
N ALA A 339 -25.24 -3.93 -1.32
CA ALA A 339 -25.55 -2.66 -1.99
C ALA A 339 -24.80 -2.51 -3.33
N LEU A 340 -23.51 -2.83 -3.36
CA LEU A 340 -22.70 -2.73 -4.59
C LEU A 340 -23.21 -3.67 -5.69
N VAL A 341 -23.72 -4.84 -5.31
CA VAL A 341 -24.33 -5.83 -6.22
C VAL A 341 -25.71 -5.35 -6.70
N ASP A 342 -26.57 -4.89 -5.79
CA ASP A 342 -27.94 -4.46 -6.11
C ASP A 342 -27.96 -3.25 -7.06
N TYR A 343 -26.94 -2.39 -6.99
CA TYR A 343 -26.77 -1.24 -7.87
C TYR A 343 -25.83 -1.47 -9.07
N ASP A 344 -25.37 -2.71 -9.29
CA ASP A 344 -24.50 -3.12 -10.42
C ASP A 344 -23.31 -2.18 -10.66
N THR A 345 -22.56 -1.89 -9.59
CA THR A 345 -21.44 -0.94 -9.64
C THR A 345 -20.10 -1.65 -9.90
N LYS A 346 -19.11 -0.90 -10.39
CA LYS A 346 -17.71 -1.37 -10.54
C LYS A 346 -16.82 -1.02 -9.34
N ILE A 347 -17.41 -0.43 -8.30
CA ILE A 347 -16.70 0.08 -7.13
C ILE A 347 -16.19 -1.11 -6.31
N SER A 348 -14.90 -1.12 -5.99
CA SER A 348 -14.27 -2.18 -5.21
C SER A 348 -14.48 -1.99 -3.70
N LEU A 349 -14.48 -3.08 -2.94
CA LEU A 349 -14.74 -3.05 -1.50
C LEU A 349 -13.48 -3.36 -0.67
N VAL A 350 -13.11 -2.45 0.24
CA VAL A 350 -11.98 -2.60 1.17
C VAL A 350 -12.48 -2.83 2.59
N ALA A 351 -12.28 -4.04 3.12
CA ALA A 351 -12.61 -4.38 4.51
C ALA A 351 -11.49 -3.92 5.46
N ASP A 352 -11.76 -2.93 6.33
CA ASP A 352 -10.77 -2.29 7.20
C ASP A 352 -10.94 -2.67 8.68
N GLY A 353 -9.89 -3.24 9.27
CA GLY A 353 -9.81 -3.56 10.69
C GLY A 353 -10.53 -4.85 11.13
N GLY A 354 -10.39 -5.20 12.42
CA GLY A 354 -11.03 -6.38 13.02
C GLY A 354 -10.29 -7.71 12.85
N PHE A 355 -9.30 -7.78 11.96
CA PHE A 355 -8.50 -8.99 11.73
C PHE A 355 -7.57 -9.31 12.90
N LYS A 356 -7.55 -10.57 13.35
CA LYS A 356 -6.70 -11.04 14.45
C LYS A 356 -5.67 -12.07 13.99
N ASN A 357 -6.00 -12.85 12.96
CA ASN A 357 -5.16 -13.93 12.47
C ASN A 357 -5.35 -14.13 10.95
N PRO A 358 -4.44 -14.86 10.29
CA PRO A 358 -4.52 -15.11 8.85
C PRO A 358 -5.84 -15.77 8.39
N GLY A 359 -6.51 -16.53 9.26
CA GLY A 359 -7.79 -17.18 8.96
C GLY A 359 -8.97 -16.23 8.83
N ASP A 360 -8.82 -14.96 9.23
CA ASP A 360 -9.87 -13.95 9.08
C ASP A 360 -9.91 -13.34 7.67
N LEU A 361 -8.79 -13.36 6.94
CA LEU A 361 -8.68 -12.86 5.56
C LEU A 361 -9.70 -13.53 4.62
N PRO A 362 -9.72 -14.88 4.47
CA PRO A 362 -10.68 -15.54 3.59
C PRO A 362 -12.13 -15.25 3.98
N LYS A 363 -12.43 -15.02 5.27
CA LYS A 363 -13.80 -14.67 5.72
C LYS A 363 -14.23 -13.30 5.20
N ALA A 364 -13.34 -12.31 5.18
CA ALA A 364 -13.64 -10.99 4.62
C ALA A 364 -13.92 -11.07 3.11
N PHE A 365 -13.12 -11.83 2.36
CA PHE A 365 -13.38 -12.05 0.93
C PHE A 365 -14.69 -12.81 0.71
N THR A 366 -15.02 -13.79 1.55
CA THR A 366 -16.32 -14.49 1.50
C THR A 366 -17.49 -13.53 1.76
N ALA A 367 -17.31 -12.53 2.63
CA ALA A 367 -18.30 -11.50 2.91
C ALA A 367 -18.39 -10.42 1.81
N GLY A 368 -17.62 -10.51 0.73
CA GLY A 368 -17.74 -9.66 -0.45
C GLY A 368 -16.60 -8.67 -0.66
N ALA A 369 -15.60 -8.59 0.23
CA ALA A 369 -14.45 -7.71 0.04
C ALA A 369 -13.63 -8.04 -1.22
N ASP A 370 -13.02 -7.02 -1.82
CA ASP A 370 -12.02 -7.16 -2.89
C ASP A 370 -10.60 -7.04 -2.34
N LEU A 371 -10.41 -6.23 -1.31
CA LEU A 371 -9.15 -6.08 -0.57
C LEU A 371 -9.40 -5.99 0.93
N ILE A 372 -8.37 -6.27 1.72
CA ILE A 372 -8.40 -6.06 3.17
C ILE A 372 -7.40 -4.99 3.58
N MET A 373 -7.74 -4.20 4.58
CA MET A 373 -6.85 -3.23 5.21
C MET A 373 -6.65 -3.57 6.68
N SER A 374 -5.40 -3.59 7.15
CA SER A 374 -5.07 -3.83 8.55
C SER A 374 -3.94 -2.93 9.03
N GLY A 375 -4.06 -2.44 10.26
CA GLY A 375 -2.94 -1.84 10.99
C GLY A 375 -2.24 -2.84 11.90
N HIS A 376 -3.02 -3.69 12.59
CA HIS A 376 -2.54 -4.60 13.63
C HIS A 376 -1.46 -5.57 13.13
N PHE A 377 -1.63 -6.12 11.93
CA PHE A 377 -0.67 -7.07 11.37
C PHE A 377 0.71 -6.46 11.12
N PHE A 378 0.78 -5.15 10.85
CA PHE A 378 2.00 -4.50 10.36
C PHE A 378 2.64 -3.58 11.38
N ALA A 379 1.91 -3.13 12.41
CA ALA A 379 2.42 -2.18 13.41
C ALA A 379 3.69 -2.67 14.14
N GLY A 380 3.84 -3.98 14.33
CA GLY A 380 5.02 -4.58 14.97
C GLY A 380 6.19 -4.90 14.02
N SER A 381 6.10 -4.58 12.73
CA SER A 381 7.14 -4.95 11.75
C SER A 381 8.38 -4.05 11.81
N THR A 382 9.47 -4.47 11.18
CA THR A 382 10.69 -3.65 11.03
C THR A 382 10.37 -2.34 10.29
N GLU A 383 9.56 -2.40 9.24
CA GLU A 383 9.24 -1.30 8.32
C GLU A 383 8.20 -0.31 8.86
N SER A 384 7.46 -0.66 9.92
CA SER A 384 6.54 0.30 10.54
C SER A 384 7.32 1.45 11.21
N PRO A 385 6.74 2.66 11.32
CA PRO A 385 7.38 3.77 12.01
C PRO A 385 7.67 3.49 13.50
N GLY A 386 8.64 4.21 14.05
CA GLY A 386 9.00 4.14 15.46
C GLY A 386 10.05 3.08 15.81
N TYR A 387 10.51 3.11 17.05
CA TYR A 387 11.62 2.29 17.54
C TYR A 387 11.15 0.96 18.15
N VAL A 388 12.03 -0.05 18.10
CA VAL A 388 11.82 -1.30 18.82
C VAL A 388 12.24 -1.10 20.28
N ASP A 389 11.31 -1.36 21.20
CA ASP A 389 11.53 -1.34 22.64
C ASP A 389 11.50 -2.76 23.22
N THR A 390 11.81 -2.93 24.50
CA THR A 390 11.79 -4.22 25.21
C THR A 390 11.00 -4.14 26.50
N ILE A 391 9.90 -4.91 26.58
CA ILE A 391 9.07 -5.04 27.78
C ILE A 391 9.10 -6.48 28.26
N GLN A 392 9.50 -6.70 29.52
CA GLN A 392 9.59 -8.04 30.14
C GLN A 392 10.38 -9.05 29.28
N GLY A 393 11.48 -8.59 28.64
CA GLY A 393 12.33 -9.41 27.80
C GLY A 393 11.77 -9.71 26.40
N ARG A 394 10.62 -9.13 26.02
CA ARG A 394 10.03 -9.25 24.69
C ARG A 394 10.19 -7.95 23.91
N LYS A 395 10.61 -8.06 22.66
CA LYS A 395 10.67 -6.92 21.73
C LYS A 395 9.25 -6.47 21.37
N VAL A 396 9.02 -5.16 21.39
CA VAL A 396 7.72 -4.54 21.12
C VAL A 396 7.87 -3.26 20.30
N LYS A 397 6.78 -2.79 19.69
CA LYS A 397 6.67 -1.45 19.08
C LYS A 397 5.38 -0.76 19.54
N ILE A 398 5.37 0.56 19.50
CA ILE A 398 4.18 1.36 19.81
C ILE A 398 3.17 1.21 18.68
N TYR A 399 1.91 0.98 19.04
CA TYR A 399 0.78 0.98 18.14
C TYR A 399 -0.37 1.81 18.72
N ARG A 400 -0.86 2.79 17.96
CA ARG A 400 -1.86 3.73 18.46
C ARG A 400 -2.96 4.03 17.46
N GLY A 401 -4.17 4.19 17.96
CA GLY A 401 -5.31 4.71 17.20
C GLY A 401 -5.17 6.17 16.88
N MET A 402 -5.56 6.52 15.64
CA MET A 402 -5.61 7.91 15.24
C MET A 402 -6.58 8.75 16.09
N GLY A 403 -7.56 8.10 16.74
CA GLY A 403 -8.48 8.69 17.71
C GLY A 403 -7.97 8.70 19.16
N SER A 404 -6.76 8.20 19.43
CA SER A 404 -6.16 8.24 20.75
C SER A 404 -5.75 9.67 21.14
N LYS A 405 -5.43 9.90 22.40
CA LYS A 405 -4.99 11.21 22.87
C LYS A 405 -3.61 11.57 22.28
N GLU A 406 -2.72 10.59 22.24
CA GLU A 406 -1.33 10.71 21.78
C GLU A 406 -1.27 11.07 20.30
N ALA A 407 -2.10 10.41 19.47
CA ALA A 407 -2.18 10.72 18.04
C ALA A 407 -2.77 12.12 17.79
N ARG A 408 -3.82 12.49 18.53
CA ARG A 408 -4.50 13.80 18.40
C ARG A 408 -3.67 14.98 18.91
N THR A 409 -2.69 14.75 19.80
CA THR A 409 -1.82 15.82 20.32
C THR A 409 -0.97 16.47 19.22
N SER A 410 -0.76 15.77 18.10
CA SER A 410 -0.05 16.32 16.94
C SER A 410 -0.83 17.40 16.19
N GLY A 411 -2.17 17.46 16.32
CA GLY A 411 -3.02 18.51 15.74
C GLY A 411 -3.32 18.39 14.23
N TYR A 412 -2.75 17.41 13.52
CA TYR A 412 -2.88 17.33 12.04
C TYR A 412 -4.17 16.65 11.54
N VAL A 413 -4.94 16.00 12.42
CA VAL A 413 -6.09 15.15 12.05
C VAL A 413 -7.34 15.55 12.84
N SER A 414 -7.63 16.85 12.89
CA SER A 414 -8.73 17.46 13.66
C SER A 414 -10.12 17.23 13.07
N ASP A 415 -10.23 17.06 11.76
CA ASP A 415 -11.47 16.83 11.04
C ASP A 415 -11.96 15.37 11.10
N ARG A 416 -11.05 14.42 11.35
CA ARG A 416 -11.38 13.01 11.61
C ARG A 416 -12.15 12.86 12.93
N TYR A 417 -11.89 13.75 13.88
CA TYR A 417 -12.49 13.78 15.22
C TYR A 417 -12.86 15.23 15.55
N THR A 418 -14.01 15.68 15.06
CA THR A 418 -14.57 17.05 15.18
C THR A 418 -14.00 17.88 16.34
N GLU A 419 -13.11 18.82 16.04
CA GLU A 419 -12.60 19.78 17.02
C GLU A 419 -13.71 20.67 17.58
N GLY A 420 -13.80 20.74 18.91
CA GLY A 420 -14.77 21.55 19.66
C GLY A 420 -15.88 20.76 20.37
N SER A 421 -16.12 19.48 20.03
CA SER A 421 -17.24 18.70 20.60
C SER A 421 -16.91 17.29 21.13
N LYS A 422 -15.76 16.71 20.78
CA LYS A 422 -15.38 15.36 21.24
C LYS A 422 -14.23 15.39 22.26
N MET A 423 -14.56 15.57 23.54
CA MET A 423 -13.62 15.40 24.66
C MET A 423 -13.14 13.94 24.85
N LEU A 424 -13.92 12.96 24.36
CA LEU A 424 -13.68 11.54 24.59
C LEU A 424 -12.69 10.96 23.55
N PRO A 425 -11.62 10.26 23.96
CA PRO A 425 -10.77 9.47 23.08
C PRO A 425 -11.47 8.22 22.57
N GLU A 426 -11.45 8.04 21.24
CA GLU A 426 -12.04 6.89 20.54
C GLU A 426 -10.98 5.88 20.07
N GLY A 427 -9.77 5.99 20.59
CA GLY A 427 -8.69 5.03 20.38
C GLY A 427 -7.76 4.93 21.58
N VAL A 428 -6.95 3.86 21.59
CA VAL A 428 -5.92 3.59 22.60
C VAL A 428 -4.52 3.65 21.99
N SER A 429 -3.51 3.82 22.84
CA SER A 429 -2.09 3.73 22.49
C SER A 429 -1.45 2.69 23.40
N ASP A 430 -0.86 1.65 22.84
CA ASP A 430 -0.23 0.58 23.60
C ASP A 430 0.91 -0.07 22.80
N TYR A 431 1.56 -1.09 23.36
CA TYR A 431 2.60 -1.86 22.71
C TYR A 431 2.05 -3.11 22.05
N VAL A 432 2.56 -3.41 20.86
CA VAL A 432 2.37 -4.70 20.17
C VAL A 432 3.69 -5.47 20.10
N PRO A 433 3.65 -6.81 20.07
CA PRO A 433 4.86 -7.61 19.85
C PRO A 433 5.57 -7.21 18.55
N PHE A 434 6.91 -7.18 18.59
CA PHE A 434 7.71 -7.09 17.38
C PHE A 434 7.57 -8.40 16.58
N VAL A 435 7.15 -8.30 15.32
CA VAL A 435 6.84 -9.47 14.46
C VAL A 435 7.90 -9.75 13.38
N GLY A 436 9.01 -8.99 13.38
CA GLY A 436 10.08 -9.15 12.39
C GLY A 436 9.85 -8.34 11.11
N ASP A 437 10.51 -8.74 10.04
CA ASP A 437 10.44 -8.07 8.74
C ASP A 437 9.09 -8.32 8.06
N LEU A 438 8.61 -7.33 7.31
CA LEU A 438 7.31 -7.38 6.63
C LEU A 438 7.20 -8.57 5.67
N ASP A 439 8.30 -9.01 5.06
CA ASP A 439 8.35 -10.18 4.18
C ASP A 439 7.77 -11.44 4.86
N GLY A 440 8.17 -11.70 6.11
CA GLY A 440 7.71 -12.86 6.87
C GLY A 440 6.24 -12.73 7.31
N VAL A 441 5.82 -11.51 7.64
CA VAL A 441 4.42 -11.21 8.00
C VAL A 441 3.51 -11.44 6.79
N LEU A 442 3.85 -10.88 5.63
CA LEU A 442 3.06 -11.05 4.41
C LEU A 442 3.09 -12.48 3.89
N LEU A 443 4.20 -13.20 4.03
CA LEU A 443 4.25 -14.62 3.68
C LEU A 443 3.24 -15.42 4.52
N SER A 444 3.18 -15.18 5.83
CA SER A 444 2.23 -15.85 6.73
C SER A 444 0.77 -15.52 6.38
N LEU A 445 0.48 -14.25 6.05
CA LEU A 445 -0.86 -13.83 5.62
C LEU A 445 -1.24 -14.42 4.27
N LYS A 446 -0.30 -14.47 3.33
CA LYS A 446 -0.45 -15.08 2.01
C LYS A 446 -0.75 -16.57 2.13
N GLU A 447 -0.01 -17.30 2.96
CA GLU A 447 -0.26 -18.73 3.21
C GLU A 447 -1.62 -18.96 3.87
N GLY A 448 -2.01 -18.12 4.84
CA GLY A 448 -3.32 -18.22 5.47
C GLY A 448 -4.47 -18.00 4.50
N LEU A 449 -4.36 -16.99 3.62
CA LEU A 449 -5.34 -16.75 2.57
C LEU A 449 -5.38 -17.89 1.55
N LEU A 450 -4.23 -18.30 1.02
CA LEU A 450 -4.11 -19.39 0.05
C LEU A 450 -4.74 -20.69 0.59
N ASN A 451 -4.37 -21.10 1.80
CA ASN A 451 -4.93 -22.29 2.42
C ASN A 451 -6.44 -22.15 2.66
N GLY A 452 -6.89 -20.98 3.12
CA GLY A 452 -8.31 -20.69 3.28
C GLY A 452 -9.09 -20.83 1.98
N MET A 453 -8.56 -20.33 0.87
CA MET A 453 -9.14 -20.45 -0.46
C MET A 453 -9.18 -21.91 -0.95
N ILE A 454 -8.09 -22.67 -0.74
CA ILE A 454 -8.03 -24.09 -1.09
C ILE A 454 -9.08 -24.89 -0.31
N TYR A 455 -9.19 -24.69 1.01
CA TYR A 455 -10.19 -25.38 1.84
C TYR A 455 -11.62 -24.97 1.48
N ALA A 456 -11.83 -23.72 1.05
CA ALA A 456 -13.11 -23.24 0.56
C ALA A 456 -13.44 -23.70 -0.87
N GLY A 457 -12.50 -24.34 -1.57
CA GLY A 457 -12.67 -24.76 -2.98
C GLY A 457 -12.68 -23.60 -3.97
N ALA A 458 -11.98 -22.49 -3.68
CA ALA A 458 -11.93 -21.29 -4.49
C ALA A 458 -10.55 -21.09 -5.14
N LYS A 459 -10.49 -20.94 -6.47
CA LYS A 459 -9.27 -20.64 -7.24
C LYS A 459 -9.00 -19.14 -7.40
N SER A 460 -9.97 -18.30 -7.09
CA SER A 460 -9.88 -16.83 -7.23
C SER A 460 -10.66 -16.12 -6.14
N ILE A 461 -10.36 -14.83 -5.90
CA ILE A 461 -11.13 -13.98 -4.97
C ILE A 461 -12.62 -13.94 -5.38
N LYS A 462 -12.91 -13.90 -6.68
CA LYS A 462 -14.28 -13.97 -7.21
C LYS A 462 -15.00 -15.28 -6.86
N GLU A 463 -14.28 -16.39 -6.83
CA GLU A 463 -14.84 -17.67 -6.37
C GLU A 463 -14.96 -17.71 -4.85
N MET A 464 -14.02 -17.09 -4.13
CA MET A 464 -14.04 -17.00 -2.67
C MET A 464 -15.31 -16.29 -2.16
N LYS A 465 -15.76 -15.23 -2.86
CA LYS A 465 -17.03 -14.53 -2.58
C LYS A 465 -18.28 -15.44 -2.64
N LYS A 466 -18.18 -16.61 -3.28
CA LYS A 466 -19.27 -17.60 -3.39
C LYS A 466 -19.19 -18.70 -2.33
N ALA A 467 -18.12 -18.73 -1.53
CA ALA A 467 -17.96 -19.71 -0.47
C ALA A 467 -19.09 -19.57 0.57
N LYS A 468 -19.44 -20.68 1.21
CA LYS A 468 -20.51 -20.68 2.22
C LYS A 468 -19.93 -20.32 3.58
N ILE A 469 -20.64 -19.47 4.31
CA ILE A 469 -20.30 -19.10 5.67
C ILE A 469 -21.36 -19.63 6.64
N GLY A 470 -20.92 -20.14 7.79
CA GLY A 470 -21.80 -20.61 8.87
C GLY A 470 -21.54 -19.85 10.16
N ILE A 471 -22.61 -19.49 10.87
CA ILE A 471 -22.51 -18.91 12.22
C ILE A 471 -22.18 -20.02 13.22
N VAL A 472 -21.20 -19.73 14.08
CA VAL A 472 -20.73 -20.63 15.12
C VAL A 472 -21.21 -20.11 16.48
N SER A 473 -21.84 -20.98 17.25
CA SER A 473 -22.23 -20.64 18.63
C SER A 473 -21.00 -20.41 19.51
N PHE A 474 -21.18 -19.76 20.65
CA PHE A 474 -20.11 -19.57 21.63
C PHE A 474 -19.42 -20.89 22.04
N SER A 475 -20.18 -21.98 22.17
CA SER A 475 -19.62 -23.31 22.46
C SER A 475 -18.77 -23.85 21.29
N GLY A 476 -19.21 -23.64 20.05
CA GLY A 476 -18.45 -24.04 18.85
C GLY A 476 -17.16 -23.23 18.67
N GLN A 477 -17.14 -21.95 19.08
CA GLN A 477 -15.90 -21.15 19.11
C GLN A 477 -14.88 -21.72 20.11
N ARG A 478 -15.35 -22.23 21.25
CA ARG A 478 -14.48 -22.86 22.25
C ARG A 478 -13.94 -24.21 21.77
N GLU A 479 -14.76 -24.99 21.07
CA GLU A 479 -14.34 -26.24 20.41
C GLU A 479 -13.28 -25.99 19.34
N SER A 480 -13.43 -24.93 18.55
CA SER A 480 -12.51 -24.59 17.45
C SER A 480 -11.11 -24.17 17.93
N LYS A 481 -10.92 -23.83 19.20
CA LYS A 481 -9.62 -23.41 19.76
C LYS A 481 -8.86 -24.61 20.33
N PRO A 482 -7.52 -24.65 20.27
CA PRO A 482 -6.75 -25.68 20.97
C PRO A 482 -7.17 -25.79 22.44
N HIS A 483 -7.53 -27.00 22.87
CA HIS A 483 -8.05 -27.26 24.21
C HIS A 483 -7.41 -28.52 24.82
N ASN A 484 -7.44 -28.65 26.15
CA ASN A 484 -6.86 -29.76 26.91
C ASN A 484 -5.32 -29.90 26.81
N LEU A 485 -4.58 -28.78 26.70
CA LEU A 485 -3.12 -28.73 26.66
C LEU A 485 -2.53 -28.11 27.95
N LEU A 486 -1.33 -28.56 28.35
CA LEU A 486 -0.63 -28.08 29.56
C LEU A 486 0.19 -26.80 29.33
N SER A 487 0.69 -26.60 28.10
CA SER A 487 1.35 -25.37 27.68
C SER A 487 0.34 -24.40 27.07
N ARG A 488 0.39 -23.11 27.44
CA ARG A 488 -0.37 -22.07 26.73
C ARG A 488 0.20 -21.92 25.33
N TYR A 489 -0.65 -22.16 24.32
CA TYR A 489 -0.41 -21.81 22.92
C TYR A 489 -0.67 -20.32 22.69
#